data_AF-A0A834ETL6-F1
#
_entry.id   AF-A0A834ETL6-F1
#
_cell.length_a   1.000
_cell.length_b   1.000
_cell.length_c   1.000
_cell.angle_alpha   90.00
_cell.angle_beta   90.00
_cell.angle_gamma   90.00
#
_symmetry.space_group_name_H-M   'P 1'
#
loop_
_entity.id
_entity.type
_entity.pdbx_description
1 polymer ?
#
loop_
_entity_poly.entity_id
_entity_poly.type
_entity_poly.pdbx_seq_one_letter_code
_entity_poly.pdbx_strand_id
1 'polypeptide(L)'
;MAASMGGRLLLLMLLWKVSDGFSWGASLDDDLLLPYPALRARPARDCARVPVGSREHESWQPSPASPGARGPSVRTFVSHFAGRAVTGHLTRAAEPLRTFSVLEPGGLGGCASRRRATVEETVREAGCGVAQNGGFFRMDTGECLGNVVSDGRRVSSAGGLQNAQFGIRRDGTLVTG
;
A
#
# COMPACT_ATOMS: atom_id res chain seq x y z
N MET A 1 -30.22 -7.03 57.44
CA MET A 1 -29.69 -7.88 56.36
C MET A 1 -29.63 -7.05 55.09
N ALA A 2 -28.50 -6.40 54.82
CA ALA A 2 -28.29 -5.66 53.57
C ALA A 2 -26.79 -5.72 53.28
N ALA A 3 -26.36 -6.72 52.51
CA ALA A 3 -24.99 -6.84 52.09
C ALA A 3 -24.95 -7.13 50.58
N SER A 4 -24.17 -6.29 49.90
CA SER A 4 -23.36 -6.69 48.75
C SER A 4 -24.10 -7.03 47.44
N MET A 5 -24.69 -6.01 46.80
CA MET A 5 -24.93 -6.03 45.34
C MET A 5 -24.02 -5.06 44.55
N GLY A 6 -23.18 -4.25 45.20
CA GLY A 6 -22.29 -3.30 44.52
C GLY A 6 -20.99 -3.90 43.97
N GLY A 7 -20.47 -4.97 44.60
CA GLY A 7 -19.17 -5.55 44.23
C GLY A 7 -19.19 -6.37 42.93
N ARG A 8 -20.33 -6.98 42.57
CA ARG A 8 -20.45 -7.81 41.36
C ARG A 8 -20.53 -6.96 40.07
N LEU A 9 -21.14 -5.78 40.13
CA LEU A 9 -21.27 -4.90 38.96
C LEU A 9 -19.93 -4.25 38.59
N LEU A 10 -19.10 -3.90 39.59
CA LEU A 10 -17.76 -3.35 39.35
C LEU A 10 -16.82 -4.38 38.71
N LEU A 11 -16.89 -5.64 39.15
CA LEU A 11 -16.06 -6.72 38.62
C LEU A 11 -16.40 -7.04 37.14
N LEU A 12 -17.68 -6.94 36.76
CA LEU A 12 -18.13 -7.10 35.37
C LEU A 12 -17.70 -5.94 34.47
N MET A 13 -17.66 -4.69 34.95
CA MET A 13 -17.11 -3.56 34.18
C MET A 13 -15.58 -3.64 34.00
N LEU A 14 -14.86 -4.14 35.00
CA LEU A 14 -13.41 -4.34 34.93
C LEU A 14 -13.04 -5.47 33.96
N LEU A 15 -13.84 -6.52 33.87
CA LEU A 15 -13.63 -7.62 32.92
C LEU A 15 -13.94 -7.23 31.46
N TRP A 16 -14.84 -6.27 31.21
CA TRP A 16 -15.11 -5.81 29.85
C TRP A 16 -14.05 -4.85 29.30
N LYS A 17 -13.29 -4.19 30.20
CA LYS A 17 -12.21 -3.26 29.83
C LYS A 17 -10.88 -3.95 29.50
N VAL A 18 -10.79 -5.27 29.69
CA VAL A 18 -9.63 -6.10 29.31
C VAL A 18 -9.93 -6.91 28.04
N SER A 19 -10.82 -6.39 27.19
CA SER A 19 -11.01 -6.86 25.82
C SER A 19 -10.44 -5.87 24.80
N ASP A 20 -9.48 -5.02 25.22
CA ASP A 20 -8.60 -4.38 24.26
C ASP A 20 -7.77 -5.48 23.62
N GLY A 21 -8.00 -5.64 22.32
CA GLY A 21 -7.54 -6.74 21.52
C GLY A 21 -6.06 -7.04 21.75
N PHE A 22 -5.70 -8.31 21.59
CA PHE A 22 -4.32 -8.74 21.42
C PHE A 22 -3.68 -7.84 20.35
N SER A 23 -3.00 -6.77 20.75
CA SER A 23 -2.15 -6.02 19.84
C SER A 23 -0.95 -6.92 19.65
N TRP A 24 -0.89 -7.62 18.53
CA TRP A 24 0.36 -8.16 18.05
C TRP A 24 1.32 -6.97 18.04
N GLY A 25 2.39 -7.03 18.85
CA GLY A 25 3.34 -5.94 18.95
C GLY A 25 3.85 -5.54 17.57
N ALA A 26 4.36 -4.32 17.43
CA ALA A 26 4.96 -3.89 16.17
C ALA A 26 6.00 -4.92 15.69
N SER A 27 6.04 -5.13 14.36
CA SER A 27 7.07 -5.96 13.70
C SER A 27 8.47 -5.58 14.19
N LEU A 28 9.38 -6.57 14.25
CA LEU A 28 10.79 -6.33 14.56
C LEU A 28 11.57 -5.77 13.37
N ASP A 29 10.95 -5.68 12.19
CA ASP A 29 11.59 -5.24 10.95
C ASP A 29 12.88 -6.03 10.63
N ASP A 30 12.91 -7.34 10.89
CA ASP A 30 14.09 -8.21 10.77
C ASP A 30 14.25 -8.89 9.39
N ASP A 31 13.19 -8.94 8.58
CA ASP A 31 13.21 -9.41 7.18
C ASP A 31 13.32 -8.24 6.18
N LEU A 32 14.52 -7.63 6.12
CA LEU A 32 14.77 -6.46 5.27
C LEU A 32 15.28 -6.84 3.88
N LEU A 33 14.45 -6.59 2.86
CA LEU A 33 14.87 -6.65 1.46
C LEU A 33 15.12 -5.23 0.91
N LEU A 34 16.35 -4.73 1.06
CA LEU A 34 16.75 -3.39 0.62
C LEU A 34 17.40 -3.43 -0.77
N PRO A 35 16.79 -2.83 -1.81
CA PRO A 35 17.42 -2.75 -3.14
C PRO A 35 18.69 -1.89 -3.14
N TYR A 36 18.82 -0.97 -2.18
CA TYR A 36 19.98 -0.08 -2.01
C TYR A 36 20.41 -0.05 -0.53
N PRO A 37 21.33 -0.93 -0.11
CA PRO A 37 21.77 -1.02 1.28
C PRO A 37 22.59 0.19 1.76
N ALA A 38 23.19 0.94 0.84
CA ALA A 38 24.02 2.11 1.14
C ALA A 38 23.29 3.41 0.83
N LEU A 39 23.52 4.44 1.65
CA LEU A 39 23.08 5.83 1.48
C LEU A 39 23.66 6.56 0.24
N ARG A 40 24.20 5.83 -0.75
CA ARG A 40 24.70 6.49 -1.97
C ARG A 40 23.50 7.02 -2.74
N ALA A 41 23.40 8.35 -2.79
CA ALA A 41 22.53 9.03 -3.73
C ALA A 41 22.83 8.48 -5.13
N ARG A 42 21.82 7.89 -5.78
CA ARG A 42 21.93 7.64 -7.21
C ARG A 42 22.02 9.02 -7.89
N PRO A 43 23.04 9.31 -8.71
CA PRO A 43 22.85 10.32 -9.72
C PRO A 43 21.67 9.89 -10.59
N ALA A 44 20.86 10.84 -11.06
CA ALA A 44 19.89 10.56 -12.12
C ALA A 44 20.63 9.82 -13.24
N ARG A 45 20.14 8.64 -13.61
CA ARG A 45 20.84 7.77 -14.55
C ARG A 45 20.97 8.52 -15.87
N ASP A 46 22.18 8.63 -16.40
CA ASP A 46 22.41 9.25 -17.70
C ASP A 46 21.79 8.35 -18.79
N CYS A 47 20.81 8.90 -19.52
CA CYS A 47 19.86 8.18 -20.38
C CYS A 47 20.47 7.64 -21.69
N ALA A 48 21.79 7.51 -21.80
CA ALA A 48 22.49 7.13 -23.03
C ALA A 48 22.13 5.73 -23.60
N ARG A 49 21.17 4.99 -23.00
CA ARG A 49 20.66 3.70 -23.49
C ARG A 49 19.18 3.66 -23.85
N VAL A 50 18.45 4.78 -23.74
CA VAL A 50 17.14 4.92 -24.36
C VAL A 50 17.41 5.53 -25.74
N PRO A 51 17.29 4.76 -26.85
CA PRO A 51 17.47 5.32 -28.18
C PRO A 51 16.66 6.61 -28.31
N VAL A 52 17.26 7.68 -28.82
CA VAL A 52 16.57 8.94 -29.10
C VAL A 52 15.31 8.62 -29.91
N GLY A 53 14.13 8.92 -29.35
CA GLY A 53 12.83 8.62 -29.96
C GLY A 53 12.10 7.37 -29.43
N SER A 54 12.72 6.57 -28.55
CA SER A 54 12.02 5.48 -27.85
C SER A 54 11.20 6.01 -26.67
N ARG A 55 10.02 5.41 -26.45
CA ARG A 55 9.10 5.82 -25.37
C ARG A 55 9.68 5.41 -24.02
N GLU A 56 9.74 6.34 -23.09
CA GLU A 56 10.18 6.09 -21.70
C GLU A 56 9.12 5.38 -20.86
N HIS A 57 7.89 5.26 -21.37
CA HIS A 57 6.78 4.59 -20.72
C HIS A 57 5.82 3.98 -21.75
N GLU A 58 5.08 2.97 -21.33
CA GLU A 58 3.98 2.40 -22.06
C GLU A 58 2.65 2.94 -21.56
N SER A 59 1.65 2.94 -22.45
CA SER A 59 0.31 3.42 -22.14
C SER A 59 -0.74 2.50 -22.74
N TRP A 60 -1.71 2.10 -21.91
CA TRP A 60 -2.83 1.28 -22.32
C TRP A 60 -4.14 2.00 -22.10
N GLN A 61 -4.93 2.08 -23.15
CA GLN A 61 -6.27 2.65 -23.09
C GLN A 61 -7.16 1.81 -22.17
N PRO A 62 -8.08 2.45 -21.43
CA PRO A 62 -9.00 1.73 -20.57
C PRO A 62 -9.83 0.74 -21.41
N SER A 63 -9.86 -0.52 -20.97
CA SER A 63 -10.75 -1.50 -21.60
C SER A 63 -12.21 -1.18 -21.26
N PRO A 64 -13.16 -1.41 -22.18
CA PRO A 64 -14.58 -1.31 -21.86
C PRO A 64 -14.93 -2.16 -20.64
N ALA A 65 -15.73 -1.60 -19.73
CA ALA A 65 -16.17 -2.33 -18.54
C ALA A 65 -16.95 -3.59 -18.96
N SER A 66 -16.59 -4.75 -18.41
CA SER A 66 -17.40 -5.96 -18.58
C SER A 66 -18.73 -5.79 -17.83
N PRO A 67 -19.89 -5.99 -18.47
CA PRO A 67 -21.18 -5.85 -17.81
C PRO A 67 -21.24 -6.72 -16.54
N GLY A 68 -21.52 -6.11 -15.40
CA GLY A 68 -21.70 -6.81 -14.13
C GLY A 68 -20.44 -7.07 -13.30
N ALA A 69 -19.24 -6.73 -13.79
CA ALA A 69 -18.01 -6.81 -12.98
C ALA A 69 -18.04 -5.71 -11.89
N ARG A 70 -18.44 -6.10 -10.66
CA ARG A 70 -18.48 -5.20 -9.50
C ARG A 70 -17.37 -5.58 -8.52
N GLY A 71 -16.43 -4.66 -8.31
CA GLY A 71 -15.36 -4.79 -7.32
C GLY A 71 -14.19 -5.67 -7.76
N PRO A 72 -13.17 -5.81 -6.89
CA PRO A 72 -12.01 -6.65 -7.15
C PRO A 72 -12.35 -8.15 -7.08
N SER A 73 -11.80 -8.94 -8.01
CA SER A 73 -11.81 -10.41 -7.98
C SER A 73 -10.47 -10.91 -7.46
N VAL A 74 -10.47 -11.67 -6.36
CA VAL A 74 -9.26 -12.25 -5.76
C VAL A 74 -9.18 -13.75 -6.04
N ARG A 75 -8.01 -14.23 -6.45
CA ARG A 75 -7.70 -15.66 -6.59
C ARG A 75 -6.51 -16.01 -5.71
N THR A 76 -6.74 -16.83 -4.69
CA THR A 76 -5.66 -17.44 -3.91
C THR A 76 -5.04 -18.59 -4.69
N PHE A 77 -3.72 -18.71 -4.67
CA PHE A 77 -3.01 -19.78 -5.36
C PHE A 77 -1.89 -20.37 -4.51
N VAL A 78 -1.58 -21.64 -4.81
CA VAL A 78 -0.34 -22.31 -4.44
C VAL A 78 0.29 -22.80 -5.74
N SER A 79 1.55 -22.47 -5.97
CA SER A 79 2.25 -22.81 -7.22
C SER A 79 3.68 -23.24 -6.93
N HIS A 80 4.27 -24.02 -7.84
CA HIS A 80 5.63 -24.54 -7.66
C HIS A 80 6.59 -23.86 -8.65
N PHE A 81 7.65 -23.25 -8.12
CA PHE A 81 8.73 -22.67 -8.91
C PHE A 81 10.06 -23.28 -8.46
N ALA A 82 10.82 -23.84 -9.41
CA ALA A 82 12.09 -24.53 -9.12
C ALA A 82 11.99 -25.54 -7.95
N GLY A 83 10.89 -26.31 -7.91
CA GLY A 83 10.64 -27.32 -6.87
C GLY A 83 10.17 -26.78 -5.51
N ARG A 84 9.97 -25.46 -5.36
CA ARG A 84 9.48 -24.85 -4.12
C ARG A 84 8.03 -24.40 -4.26
N ALA A 85 7.20 -24.78 -3.30
CA ALA A 85 5.83 -24.26 -3.20
C ALA A 85 5.86 -22.80 -2.73
N VAL A 86 5.10 -21.94 -3.41
CA VAL A 86 4.85 -20.54 -3.04
C VAL A 86 3.35 -20.30 -2.99
N THR A 87 2.92 -19.53 -2.01
CA THR A 87 1.52 -19.14 -1.83
C THR A 87 1.36 -17.67 -2.16
N GLY A 88 0.18 -17.28 -2.65
CA GLY A 88 -0.07 -15.89 -2.98
C GLY A 88 -1.51 -15.60 -3.38
N HIS A 89 -1.74 -14.34 -3.74
CA HIS A 89 -3.03 -13.83 -4.19
C HIS A 89 -2.85 -13.06 -5.49
N LEU A 90 -3.73 -13.32 -6.46
CA LEU A 90 -3.85 -12.53 -7.68
C LEU A 90 -5.17 -11.75 -7.63
N THR A 91 -5.09 -10.43 -7.66
CA THR A 91 -6.26 -9.54 -7.64
C THR A 91 -6.45 -8.88 -9.00
N ARG A 92 -7.67 -8.94 -9.53
CA ARG A 92 -8.07 -8.21 -10.74
C ARG A 92 -9.16 -7.20 -10.37
N ALA A 93 -8.87 -5.91 -10.55
CA ALA A 93 -9.85 -4.84 -10.36
C ALA A 93 -10.45 -4.42 -11.72
N ALA A 94 -11.78 -4.35 -11.79
CA ALA A 94 -12.49 -3.73 -12.90
C ALA A 94 -12.57 -2.20 -12.68
N GLU A 95 -12.65 -1.42 -13.77
CA GLU A 95 -12.75 0.05 -13.74
C GLU A 95 -11.70 0.73 -12.84
N PRO A 96 -10.39 0.52 -13.06
CA PRO A 96 -9.34 0.98 -12.15
C PRO A 96 -9.35 2.50 -11.93
N LEU A 97 -9.82 3.30 -12.88
CA LEU A 97 -10.03 4.75 -12.68
C LEU A 97 -10.96 5.07 -11.49
N ARG A 98 -11.91 4.19 -11.18
CA ARG A 98 -12.93 4.38 -10.14
C ARG A 98 -12.72 3.50 -8.91
N THR A 99 -11.91 2.46 -9.00
CA THR A 99 -11.77 1.43 -7.96
C THR A 99 -10.36 1.30 -7.41
N PHE A 100 -9.36 1.95 -8.02
CA PHE A 100 -7.98 1.96 -7.55
C PHE A 100 -7.63 3.33 -6.96
N SER A 101 -7.10 3.32 -5.73
CA SER A 101 -6.58 4.50 -5.05
C SER A 101 -5.21 4.20 -4.45
N VAL A 102 -4.35 5.22 -4.41
CA VAL A 102 -3.10 5.21 -3.66
C VAL A 102 -3.33 5.99 -2.37
N LEU A 103 -3.09 5.37 -1.22
CA LEU A 103 -3.31 5.99 0.09
C LEU A 103 -1.97 6.33 0.76
N GLU A 104 -1.96 7.45 1.49
CA GLU A 104 -0.87 7.80 2.40
C GLU A 104 -0.96 6.97 3.70
N PRO A 105 0.18 6.65 4.35
CA PRO A 105 0.20 5.82 5.55
C PRO A 105 -0.60 6.45 6.70
N GLY A 106 -1.60 5.73 7.21
CA GLY A 106 -2.49 6.22 8.27
C GLY A 106 -3.33 7.45 7.86
N GLY A 107 -3.55 7.66 6.56
CA GLY A 107 -4.41 8.71 6.03
C GLY A 107 -3.69 9.96 5.53
N LEU A 108 -4.48 10.99 5.19
CA LEU A 108 -4.04 12.24 4.58
C LEU A 108 -2.83 12.87 5.32
N GLY A 109 -1.78 13.22 4.58
CA GLY A 109 -0.57 13.84 5.15
C GLY A 109 0.37 12.86 5.85
N GLY A 110 0.11 11.55 5.78
CA GLY A 110 0.98 10.51 6.31
C GLY A 110 2.42 10.60 5.80
N CYS A 111 2.61 10.83 4.49
CA CYS A 111 3.96 10.95 3.94
C CYS A 111 4.66 12.24 4.39
N ALA A 112 3.94 13.36 4.45
CA ALA A 112 4.50 14.63 4.94
C ALA A 112 4.94 14.55 6.41
N SER A 113 4.21 13.75 7.21
CA SER A 113 4.51 13.51 8.62
C SER A 113 5.49 12.35 8.83
N ARG A 114 6.01 11.75 7.75
CA ARG A 114 6.87 10.54 7.79
C ARG A 114 6.28 9.41 8.63
N ARG A 115 4.96 9.25 8.57
CA ARG A 115 4.23 8.24 9.33
C ARG A 115 4.47 6.87 8.71
N ARG A 116 4.65 5.86 9.56
CA ARG A 116 4.48 4.45 9.22
C ARG A 116 3.19 3.96 9.87
N ALA A 117 2.42 3.17 9.14
CA ALA A 117 1.20 2.53 9.61
C ALA A 117 1.09 1.18 8.91
N THR A 118 0.43 0.22 9.54
CA THR A 118 0.12 -1.05 8.87
C THR A 118 -0.89 -0.80 7.74
N VAL A 119 -0.98 -1.74 6.79
CA VAL A 119 -1.99 -1.69 5.73
C VAL A 119 -3.39 -1.68 6.35
N GLU A 120 -3.62 -2.53 7.34
CA GLU A 120 -4.90 -2.65 8.06
C GLU A 120 -5.31 -1.34 8.74
N GLU A 121 -4.39 -0.68 9.45
CA GLU A 121 -4.64 0.63 10.07
C GLU A 121 -5.00 1.69 9.05
N THR A 122 -4.30 1.71 7.90
CA THR A 122 -4.49 2.72 6.85
C THR A 122 -5.85 2.57 6.17
N VAL A 123 -6.33 1.34 5.94
CA VAL A 123 -7.56 1.11 5.17
C VAL A 123 -8.83 1.00 6.00
N ARG A 124 -8.70 0.96 7.33
CA ARG A 124 -9.83 0.82 8.27
C ARG A 124 -11.00 1.78 7.98
N GLU A 125 -10.68 3.04 7.70
CA GLU A 125 -11.68 4.09 7.41
C GLU A 125 -11.87 4.34 5.90
N ALA A 126 -11.08 3.68 5.04
CA ALA A 126 -11.11 3.89 3.58
C ALA A 126 -12.08 2.96 2.84
N GLY A 127 -12.64 1.95 3.51
CA GLY A 127 -13.61 1.02 2.92
C GLY A 127 -13.03 0.16 1.78
N CYS A 128 -11.72 -0.11 1.79
CA CYS A 128 -11.06 -0.87 0.74
C CYS A 128 -11.50 -2.34 0.77
N GLY A 129 -11.97 -2.86 -0.36
CA GLY A 129 -12.28 -4.30 -0.49
C GLY A 129 -11.03 -5.20 -0.52
N VAL A 130 -9.91 -4.68 -1.05
CA VAL A 130 -8.59 -5.33 -1.04
C VAL A 130 -7.54 -4.23 -0.88
N ALA A 131 -6.50 -4.49 -0.09
CA ALA A 131 -5.38 -3.58 0.12
C ALA A 131 -4.06 -4.34 0.21
N GLN A 132 -2.96 -3.71 -0.23
CA GLN A 132 -1.60 -4.24 -0.19
C GLN A 132 -0.63 -3.09 0.11
N ASN A 133 0.56 -3.40 0.60
CA ASN A 133 1.62 -2.40 0.74
C ASN A 133 2.01 -1.85 -0.64
N GLY A 134 2.35 -0.56 -0.69
CA GLY A 134 2.62 0.16 -1.92
C GLY A 134 4.11 0.38 -2.18
N GLY A 135 4.51 1.66 -2.23
CA GLY A 135 5.88 2.06 -2.55
C GLY A 135 6.89 1.82 -1.43
N PHE A 136 8.17 2.00 -1.77
CA PHE A 136 9.28 1.96 -0.83
C PHE A 136 9.29 3.19 0.09
N PHE A 137 9.86 3.02 1.28
CA PHE A 137 10.09 4.08 2.25
C PHE A 137 11.41 3.88 2.98
N ARG A 138 11.90 4.92 3.66
CA ARG A 138 13.04 4.84 4.56
C ARG A 138 12.62 4.17 5.87
N MET A 139 13.14 2.99 6.18
CA MET A 139 12.76 2.24 7.39
C MET A 139 13.04 3.01 8.69
N ASP A 140 14.15 3.75 8.72
CA ASP A 140 14.65 4.52 9.85
C ASP A 140 13.89 5.83 10.08
N THR A 141 13.46 6.50 9.01
CA THR A 141 12.84 7.83 9.11
C THR A 141 11.35 7.88 8.77
N GLY A 142 10.80 6.85 8.10
CA GLY A 142 9.43 6.82 7.59
C GLY A 142 9.19 7.67 6.33
N GLU A 143 10.23 8.19 5.70
CA GLU A 143 10.12 9.01 4.49
C GLU A 143 9.59 8.18 3.29
N CYS A 144 8.52 8.64 2.66
CA CYS A 144 8.00 8.08 1.41
C CYS A 144 8.92 8.38 0.22
N LEU A 145 9.32 7.34 -0.53
CA LEU A 145 10.24 7.49 -1.66
C LEU A 145 9.51 7.43 -3.01
N GLY A 146 10.01 8.18 -3.99
CA GLY A 146 9.50 8.17 -5.35
C GLY A 146 8.33 9.13 -5.60
N ASN A 147 7.73 9.04 -6.79
CA ASN A 147 6.57 9.85 -7.12
C ASN A 147 5.32 9.22 -6.50
N VAL A 148 4.53 10.01 -5.78
CA VAL A 148 3.26 9.56 -5.21
C VAL A 148 2.18 10.56 -5.57
N VAL A 149 1.10 10.06 -6.18
CA VAL A 149 -0.13 10.82 -6.44
C VAL A 149 -1.28 10.08 -5.80
N SER A 150 -1.95 10.71 -4.85
CA SER A 150 -3.09 10.16 -4.11
C SER A 150 -4.33 10.98 -4.46
N ASP A 151 -5.32 10.34 -5.10
CA ASP A 151 -6.57 10.95 -5.56
C ASP A 151 -6.36 12.28 -6.31
N GLY A 152 -5.36 12.30 -7.20
CA GLY A 152 -5.01 13.46 -8.03
C GLY A 152 -4.12 14.51 -7.37
N ARG A 153 -3.79 14.38 -6.07
CA ARG A 153 -2.85 15.26 -5.36
C ARG A 153 -1.44 14.67 -5.37
N ARG A 154 -0.45 15.48 -5.77
CA ARG A 154 0.97 15.12 -5.64
C ARG A 154 1.36 15.11 -4.16
N VAL A 155 1.75 13.94 -3.66
CA VAL A 155 2.14 13.69 -2.26
C VAL A 155 3.66 13.68 -2.10
N SER A 156 4.38 13.02 -3.00
CA SER A 156 5.85 12.94 -3.01
C SER A 156 6.39 13.04 -4.42
N SER A 157 7.65 13.44 -4.56
CA SER A 157 8.37 13.51 -5.82
C SER A 157 9.71 12.81 -5.72
N ALA A 158 10.05 12.05 -6.76
CA ALA A 158 11.34 11.37 -6.85
C ALA A 158 12.54 12.30 -7.06
N GLY A 159 12.32 13.61 -7.28
CA GLY A 159 13.41 14.57 -7.49
C GLY A 159 14.30 14.26 -8.70
N GLY A 160 13.74 13.64 -9.75
CA GLY A 160 14.48 13.21 -10.93
C GLY A 160 15.08 11.80 -10.86
N LEU A 161 14.92 11.09 -9.74
CA LEU A 161 15.31 9.68 -9.64
C LEU A 161 14.39 8.80 -10.49
N GLN A 162 15.01 7.96 -11.33
CA GLN A 162 14.32 7.07 -12.25
C GLN A 162 14.21 5.66 -11.65
N ASN A 163 12.98 5.29 -11.28
CA ASN A 163 12.54 3.95 -10.89
C ASN A 163 11.22 3.65 -11.61
N ALA A 164 10.88 2.38 -11.71
CA ALA A 164 9.60 1.96 -12.27
C ALA A 164 8.42 2.66 -11.57
N GLN A 165 7.44 3.06 -12.37
CA GLN A 165 6.23 3.77 -12.00
C GLN A 165 5.01 3.02 -12.52
N PHE A 166 3.91 3.16 -11.80
CA PHE A 166 2.57 2.80 -12.25
C PHE A 166 1.64 3.95 -11.92
N GLY A 167 0.77 4.32 -12.86
CA GLY A 167 -0.20 5.39 -12.65
C GLY A 167 -1.42 5.27 -13.55
N ILE A 168 -2.47 5.98 -13.15
CA ILE A 168 -3.72 6.09 -13.90
C ILE A 168 -3.94 7.58 -14.19
N ARG A 169 -4.06 7.93 -15.48
CA ARG A 169 -4.38 9.30 -15.89
C ARG A 169 -5.86 9.60 -15.67
N ARG A 170 -6.22 10.89 -15.68
CA ARG A 170 -7.62 11.33 -15.52
C ARG A 170 -8.58 10.77 -16.58
N ASP A 171 -8.06 10.43 -17.75
CA ASP A 171 -8.83 9.80 -18.85
C ASP A 171 -8.95 8.26 -18.72
N GLY A 172 -8.40 7.66 -17.65
CA GLY A 172 -8.41 6.23 -17.42
C GLY A 172 -7.25 5.47 -18.06
N THR A 173 -6.35 6.13 -18.79
CA THR A 173 -5.15 5.49 -19.37
C THR A 173 -4.26 4.95 -18.25
N LEU A 174 -3.90 3.67 -18.35
CA LEU A 174 -2.90 3.04 -17.50
C LEU A 174 -1.50 3.34 -18.04
N VAL A 175 -0.58 3.74 -17.18
CA VAL A 175 0.81 4.07 -17.54
C VAL A 175 1.77 3.25 -16.70
N THR A 176 2.76 2.62 -17.34
CA THR A 176 3.90 1.99 -16.65
C THR A 176 5.21 2.33 -17.34
N GLY A 177 6.29 2.49 -16.59
CA GLY A 177 7.64 2.75 -17.12
C GLY A 177 8.65 2.94 -16.00
#